data_AF-A0A8J3TZQ0-F1
#
_entry.id   AF-A0A8J3TZQ0-F1
#
_cell.length_a   1.000
_cell.length_b   1.000
_cell.length_c   1.000
_cell.angle_alpha   90.00
_cell.angle_beta   90.00
_cell.angle_gamma   90.00
#
_symmetry.space_group_name_H-M   'P 1'
#
loop_
_entity.id
_entity.type
_entity.pdbx_description
1 polymer ?
#
loop_
_entity_poly.entity_id
_entity_poly.type
_entity_poly.pdbx_seq_one_letter_code
_entity_poly.pdbx_strand_id
1 'polypeptide(L)'
;MVYKHMWHDGAPHQGQCEGCTTTAWHLKDAVYLNARGVSFAILTTGRWDEVASYVEFMGYTQPWYSVRDVDAPVGGSMGSITCFLRDGDRVFLTYSTTGRGNEPINGSLGLLDMTPYGRREAWEDNPEGWPEAPQVGSPVGGHGSPICWYWRSDADGNAIWGPTSRPVPQWTRPGATPVETLGRHGHHH
;
A
#
# COMPACT_ATOMS: atom_id res chain seq x y z
N MET A 1 -11.45 13.15 2.01
CA MET A 1 -10.95 11.80 2.35
C MET A 1 -9.44 11.78 2.25
N VAL A 2 -8.78 10.99 3.08
CA VAL A 2 -7.32 10.79 3.00
C VAL A 2 -6.96 9.32 3.14
N TYR A 3 -5.92 8.91 2.44
CA TYR A 3 -5.21 7.67 2.78
C TYR A 3 -3.93 8.02 3.53
N LYS A 4 -3.73 7.40 4.69
CA LYS A 4 -2.52 7.57 5.50
C LYS A 4 -1.51 6.49 5.13
N HIS A 5 -0.46 6.86 4.42
CA HIS A 5 0.61 5.98 3.97
C HIS A 5 1.66 5.83 5.08
N MET A 6 1.96 4.58 5.48
CA MET A 6 3.04 4.29 6.43
C MET A 6 4.40 4.56 5.79
N TRP A 7 5.37 5.05 6.56
CA TRP A 7 6.69 5.39 6.04
C TRP A 7 7.82 4.68 6.79
N HIS A 8 8.88 4.36 6.06
CA HIS A 8 10.13 3.87 6.62
C HIS A 8 11.23 4.90 6.34
N ASP A 9 11.61 5.67 7.36
CA ASP A 9 12.65 6.70 7.25
C ASP A 9 13.97 6.10 6.73
N GLY A 10 14.60 6.77 5.76
CA GLY A 10 15.86 6.35 5.15
C GLY A 10 15.79 5.10 4.26
N ALA A 11 14.64 4.44 4.16
CA ALA A 11 14.49 3.28 3.27
C ALA A 11 14.35 3.74 1.80
N PRO A 12 15.03 3.06 0.85
CA PRO A 12 14.87 3.31 -0.57
C PRO A 12 13.45 2.94 -1.04
N HIS A 13 13.07 3.27 -2.27
CA HIS A 13 11.71 3.10 -2.77
C HIS A 13 11.17 1.67 -2.62
N GLN A 14 11.98 0.64 -2.89
CA GLN A 14 11.59 -0.77 -2.71
C GLN A 14 11.35 -1.17 -1.25
N GLY A 15 11.91 -0.39 -0.33
CA GLY A 15 11.78 -0.51 1.11
C GLY A 15 10.62 0.30 1.68
N GLN A 16 9.84 1.02 0.89
CA GLN A 16 8.64 1.66 1.43
C GLN A 16 7.49 0.65 1.60
N CYS A 17 6.51 0.97 2.44
CA CYS A 17 5.46 0.03 2.85
C CYS A 17 4.70 -0.54 1.64
N GLU A 18 4.64 -1.86 1.55
CA GLU A 18 4.08 -2.63 0.43
C GLU A 18 2.59 -2.42 0.29
N GLY A 19 1.86 -2.61 1.39
CA GLY A 19 0.41 -2.42 1.41
C GLY A 19 0.04 -0.99 1.07
N CYS A 20 0.78 -0.02 1.57
CA CYS A 20 0.57 1.38 1.24
C CYS A 20 0.92 1.71 -0.21
N THR A 21 1.98 1.12 -0.76
CA THR A 21 2.33 1.21 -2.19
C THR A 21 1.20 0.65 -3.05
N THR A 22 0.70 -0.54 -2.71
CA THR A 22 -0.42 -1.19 -3.38
C THR A 22 -1.69 -0.32 -3.29
N THR A 23 -2.06 0.19 -2.11
CA THR A 23 -3.26 1.02 -1.96
C THR A 23 -3.15 2.33 -2.74
N ALA A 24 -2.03 3.04 -2.63
CA ALA A 24 -1.80 4.27 -3.38
C ALA A 24 -1.80 4.04 -4.89
N TRP A 25 -1.25 2.92 -5.37
CA TRP A 25 -1.28 2.54 -6.78
C TRP A 25 -2.70 2.41 -7.36
N HIS A 26 -3.62 1.84 -6.59
CA HIS A 26 -5.01 1.68 -7.04
C HIS A 26 -5.79 3.01 -7.03
N LEU A 27 -5.29 4.03 -6.33
CA LEU A 27 -5.83 5.40 -6.36
C LEU A 27 -5.24 6.20 -7.52
N LYS A 28 -5.52 5.79 -8.76
CA LYS A 28 -5.00 6.50 -9.94
C LYS A 28 -5.45 7.96 -10.04
N ASP A 29 -6.67 8.28 -9.61
CA ASP A 29 -7.21 9.64 -9.58
C ASP A 29 -8.44 9.70 -8.65
N ALA A 30 -8.75 10.90 -8.16
CA ALA A 30 -9.93 11.24 -7.39
C ALA A 30 -11.03 11.92 -8.23
N VAL A 31 -10.96 11.96 -9.58
CA VAL A 31 -11.95 12.63 -10.45
C VAL A 31 -13.40 12.37 -10.03
N TYR A 32 -13.78 11.12 -9.79
CA TYR A 32 -15.16 10.79 -9.40
C TYR A 32 -15.52 11.18 -7.96
N LEU A 33 -14.55 11.21 -7.04
CA LEU A 33 -14.74 11.78 -5.70
C LEU A 33 -14.94 13.30 -5.80
N ASN A 34 -14.09 13.97 -6.57
CA ASN A 34 -14.16 15.41 -6.81
C ASN A 34 -15.48 15.82 -7.47
N ALA A 35 -15.99 15.02 -8.42
CA ALA A 35 -17.30 15.23 -9.05
C ALA A 35 -18.48 15.17 -8.05
N ARG A 36 -18.27 14.57 -6.88
CA ARG A 36 -19.22 14.51 -5.76
C ARG A 36 -18.87 15.48 -4.62
N GLY A 37 -17.94 16.41 -4.85
CA GLY A 37 -17.52 17.39 -3.85
C GLY A 37 -16.60 16.83 -2.76
N VAL A 38 -16.00 15.66 -2.96
CA VAL A 38 -15.09 15.03 -2.00
C VAL A 38 -13.65 15.19 -2.47
N SER A 39 -12.87 16.01 -1.76
CA SER A 39 -11.42 16.10 -1.99
C SER A 39 -10.67 14.87 -1.48
N PHE A 40 -9.57 14.51 -2.13
CA PHE A 40 -8.71 13.39 -1.75
C PHE A 40 -7.23 13.81 -1.65
N ALA A 41 -6.50 13.25 -0.68
CA ALA A 41 -5.04 13.38 -0.57
C ALA A 41 -4.41 12.16 0.10
N ILE A 42 -3.10 11.98 -0.08
CA ILE A 42 -2.29 11.01 0.65
C ILE A 42 -1.48 11.74 1.72
N LEU A 43 -1.57 11.26 2.95
CA LEU A 43 -0.80 11.78 4.09
C LEU A 43 0.26 10.75 4.46
N THR A 44 1.44 11.20 4.85
CA THR A 44 2.52 10.32 5.30
C THR A 44 3.33 10.98 6.40
N THR A 45 3.94 10.19 7.28
CA THR A 45 4.91 10.68 8.27
C THR A 45 6.28 10.95 7.64
N GLY A 46 6.53 10.51 6.40
CA GLY A 46 7.83 10.62 5.73
C GLY A 46 8.36 12.06 5.60
N ARG A 47 9.69 12.21 5.60
CA ARG A 47 10.34 13.50 5.33
C ARG A 47 10.10 13.90 3.88
N TRP A 48 9.83 15.18 3.63
CA TRP A 48 9.32 15.61 2.33
C TRP A 48 10.30 15.37 1.18
N ASP A 49 11.60 15.48 1.41
CA ASP A 49 12.64 15.17 0.42
C ASP A 49 12.61 13.69 -0.01
N GLU A 50 12.45 12.77 0.95
CA GLU A 50 12.29 11.34 0.65
C GLU A 50 10.95 11.05 -0.03
N VAL A 51 9.86 11.65 0.46
CA VAL A 51 8.51 11.47 -0.07
C VAL A 51 8.39 12.00 -1.49
N ALA A 52 8.93 13.18 -1.77
CA ALA A 52 8.90 13.78 -3.10
C ALA A 52 9.61 12.89 -4.12
N SER A 53 10.79 12.36 -3.78
CA SER A 53 11.52 11.41 -4.63
C SER A 53 10.71 10.14 -4.91
N TYR A 54 10.02 9.59 -3.90
CA TYR A 54 9.17 8.42 -4.06
C TYR A 54 7.93 8.69 -4.92
N VAL A 55 7.26 9.83 -4.70
CA VAL A 55 6.11 10.27 -5.49
C VAL A 55 6.49 10.45 -6.96
N GLU A 56 7.64 11.05 -7.24
CA GLU A 56 8.19 11.21 -8.59
C GLU A 56 8.48 9.84 -9.23
N PHE A 57 9.20 8.96 -8.52
CA PHE A 57 9.51 7.61 -9.00
C PHE A 57 8.24 6.82 -9.36
N MET A 58 7.25 6.84 -8.47
CA MET A 58 5.96 6.18 -8.70
C MET A 58 5.09 6.88 -9.75
N GLY A 59 5.37 8.13 -10.06
CA GLY A 59 4.58 8.96 -10.97
C GLY A 59 3.17 9.22 -10.45
N TYR A 60 2.99 9.33 -9.13
CA TYR A 60 1.70 9.64 -8.55
C TYR A 60 1.32 11.11 -8.80
N THR A 61 0.03 11.34 -9.07
CA THR A 61 -0.51 12.66 -9.42
C THR A 61 -1.43 13.23 -8.35
N GLN A 62 -1.82 12.41 -7.36
CA GLN A 62 -2.62 12.85 -6.22
C GLN A 62 -1.82 13.84 -5.37
N PRO A 63 -2.48 14.72 -4.59
CA PRO A 63 -1.78 15.51 -3.59
C PRO A 63 -1.18 14.63 -2.50
N TRP A 64 0.11 14.79 -2.22
CA TRP A 64 0.81 14.18 -1.08
C TRP A 64 1.22 15.26 -0.10
N TYR A 65 1.09 14.97 1.20
CA TYR A 65 1.54 15.87 2.26
C TYR A 65 2.25 15.07 3.35
N SER A 66 3.38 15.61 3.81
CA SER A 66 3.96 15.16 5.07
C SER A 66 3.13 15.72 6.23
N VAL A 67 2.77 14.85 7.16
CA VAL A 67 2.12 15.19 8.44
C VAL A 67 3.03 14.84 9.61
N ARG A 68 4.35 14.82 9.35
CA ARG A 68 5.35 14.69 10.40
C ARG A 68 5.14 15.77 11.46
N ASP A 69 5.23 15.39 12.71
CA ASP A 69 5.06 16.25 13.88
C ASP A 69 3.67 16.91 14.00
N VAL A 70 2.67 16.43 13.24
CA VAL A 70 1.28 16.81 13.40
C VAL A 70 0.59 15.82 14.33
N ASP A 71 -0.15 16.32 15.31
CA ASP A 71 -0.89 15.47 16.24
C ASP A 71 -2.03 14.69 15.55
N ALA A 72 -2.46 13.61 16.22
CA ALA A 72 -3.70 12.93 15.87
C ALA A 72 -4.89 13.92 15.95
N PRO A 73 -5.92 13.77 15.10
CA PRO A 73 -6.18 12.64 14.21
C PRO A 73 -5.58 12.80 12.80
N VAL A 74 -4.84 13.86 12.49
CA VAL A 74 -4.24 14.07 11.16
C VAL A 74 -2.94 13.27 11.03
N GLY A 75 -2.00 13.45 11.96
CA GLY A 75 -0.83 12.58 12.10
C GLY A 75 -1.13 11.33 12.94
N GLY A 76 -0.13 10.86 13.68
CA GLY A 76 -0.22 9.63 14.49
C GLY A 76 -0.10 8.35 13.65
N SER A 77 -0.92 7.34 13.96
CA SER A 77 -0.87 6.05 13.25
C SER A 77 -1.25 6.19 11.77
N MET A 78 -0.46 5.55 10.91
CA MET A 78 -0.68 5.48 9.46
C MET A 78 -1.31 4.12 9.06
N GLY A 79 -1.52 3.88 7.77
CA GLY A 79 -2.11 2.66 7.23
C GLY A 79 -3.63 2.61 7.23
N SER A 80 -4.28 3.78 7.17
CA SER A 80 -5.73 3.89 7.30
C SER A 80 -6.35 4.78 6.23
N ILE A 81 -7.58 4.45 5.84
CA ILE A 81 -8.47 5.41 5.17
C ILE A 81 -9.17 6.23 6.25
N THR A 82 -9.18 7.55 6.08
CA THR A 82 -9.80 8.47 7.02
C THR A 82 -10.65 9.50 6.29
N CYS A 83 -11.84 9.81 6.82
CA CYS A 83 -12.71 10.87 6.31
C CYS A 83 -12.82 11.99 7.32
N PHE A 84 -12.64 13.21 6.84
CA PHE A 84 -12.87 14.43 7.58
C PHE A 84 -14.01 15.21 6.93
N LEU A 85 -14.92 15.73 7.75
CA LEU A 85 -15.94 16.68 7.36
C LEU A 85 -15.54 18.06 7.87
N ARG A 86 -15.52 19.06 6.99
CA ARG A 86 -15.36 20.46 7.39
C ARG A 86 -16.73 21.14 7.42
N ASP A 87 -17.02 21.80 8.54
CA ASP A 87 -18.21 22.64 8.72
C ASP A 87 -17.76 23.99 9.32
N GLY A 88 -17.79 25.04 8.47
CA GLY A 88 -17.16 26.33 8.77
C GLY A 88 -15.67 26.19 9.11
N ASP A 89 -15.31 26.60 10.32
CA ASP A 89 -13.94 26.55 10.86
C ASP A 89 -13.64 25.25 11.63
N ARG A 90 -14.61 24.35 11.74
CA ARG A 90 -14.47 23.09 12.46
C ARG A 90 -14.22 21.94 11.51
N VAL A 91 -13.41 20.98 11.95
CA VAL A 91 -13.12 19.74 11.23
C VAL A 91 -13.43 18.57 12.14
N PHE A 92 -14.17 17.60 11.61
CA PHE A 92 -14.62 16.42 12.34
C PHE A 92 -14.06 15.18 11.67
N LEU A 93 -13.48 14.27 12.46
CA LEU A 93 -13.20 12.91 12.03
C LEU A 93 -14.52 12.13 11.98
N THR A 94 -14.97 11.75 10.78
CA THR A 94 -16.27 11.08 10.59
C THR A 94 -16.14 9.59 10.24
N TYR A 95 -14.96 9.16 9.81
CA TYR A 95 -14.68 7.77 9.48
C TYR A 95 -13.19 7.46 9.60
N SER A 96 -12.85 6.29 10.12
CA SER A 96 -11.48 5.75 10.08
C SER A 96 -11.54 4.22 10.01
N THR A 97 -10.71 3.62 9.16
CA THR A 97 -10.59 2.16 9.05
C THR A 97 -9.18 1.75 8.66
N THR A 98 -8.82 0.50 8.94
CA THR A 98 -7.52 -0.09 8.62
C THR A 98 -7.68 -1.56 8.21
N GLY A 99 -6.58 -2.24 7.90
CA GLY A 99 -6.57 -3.63 7.46
C GLY A 99 -7.46 -3.83 6.23
N ARG A 100 -8.37 -4.82 6.28
CA ARG A 100 -9.33 -5.12 5.21
C ARG A 100 -10.28 -3.96 4.89
N GLY A 101 -10.45 -3.00 5.79
CA GLY A 101 -11.20 -1.77 5.51
C GLY A 101 -10.58 -0.89 4.43
N ASN A 102 -9.30 -1.10 4.09
CA ASN A 102 -8.62 -0.42 2.99
C ASN A 102 -8.89 -1.04 1.61
N GLU A 103 -9.44 -2.26 1.56
CA GLU A 103 -9.70 -3.00 0.32
C GLU A 103 -10.63 -2.32 -0.68
N PRO A 104 -11.63 -1.49 -0.30
CA PRO A 104 -12.49 -0.81 -1.28
C PRO A 104 -11.74 0.05 -2.29
N ILE A 105 -10.52 0.50 -1.94
CA ILE A 105 -9.65 1.22 -2.86
C ILE A 105 -8.96 0.28 -3.86
N ASN A 106 -8.67 -0.95 -3.44
CA ASN A 106 -7.96 -1.93 -4.24
C ASN A 106 -8.95 -2.73 -5.11
N GLY A 107 -9.29 -2.17 -6.27
CA GLY A 107 -10.16 -2.84 -7.23
C GLY A 107 -9.65 -4.20 -7.72
N SER A 108 -8.33 -4.46 -7.69
CA SER A 108 -7.79 -5.76 -8.11
C SER A 108 -8.25 -6.91 -7.21
N LEU A 109 -8.41 -6.66 -5.90
CA LEU A 109 -8.92 -7.66 -4.96
C LEU A 109 -10.34 -8.10 -5.30
N GLY A 110 -11.22 -7.12 -5.60
CA GLY A 110 -12.58 -7.40 -6.02
C GLY A 110 -12.65 -8.13 -7.36
N LEU A 111 -11.71 -7.88 -8.28
CA LEU A 111 -11.61 -8.63 -9.53
C LEU A 111 -11.11 -10.07 -9.30
N LEU A 112 -10.13 -10.27 -8.42
CA LEU A 112 -9.64 -11.60 -8.06
C LEU A 112 -10.73 -12.46 -7.44
N ASP A 113 -11.59 -11.89 -6.59
CA ASP A 113 -12.77 -12.55 -6.02
C ASP A 113 -13.73 -13.12 -7.07
N MET A 114 -13.75 -12.54 -8.28
CA MET A 114 -14.59 -12.99 -9.38
C MET A 114 -13.93 -14.07 -10.24
N THR A 115 -12.66 -14.39 -10.00
CA THR A 115 -11.94 -15.42 -10.76
C THR A 115 -12.16 -16.81 -10.16
N PRO A 116 -12.04 -17.89 -10.95
CA PRO A 116 -12.22 -19.25 -10.45
C PRO A 116 -11.35 -19.61 -9.26
N TYR A 117 -10.18 -18.99 -9.13
CA TYR A 117 -9.24 -19.26 -8.06
C TYR A 117 -9.33 -18.28 -6.88
N GLY A 118 -10.20 -17.25 -6.94
CA GLY A 118 -10.28 -16.24 -5.89
C GLY A 118 -8.95 -15.52 -5.65
N ARG A 119 -8.72 -15.10 -4.39
CA ARG A 119 -7.49 -14.40 -3.98
C ARG A 119 -6.37 -15.36 -3.58
N ARG A 120 -6.71 -16.60 -3.24
CA ARG A 120 -5.79 -17.66 -2.77
C ARG A 120 -4.98 -17.18 -1.57
N GLU A 121 -5.68 -16.58 -0.61
CA GLU A 121 -5.06 -16.12 0.63
C GLU A 121 -4.83 -17.31 1.58
N ALA A 122 -3.81 -17.21 2.44
CA ALA A 122 -3.36 -18.33 3.26
C ALA A 122 -4.42 -18.87 4.25
N TRP A 123 -5.49 -18.12 4.50
CA TRP A 123 -6.62 -18.50 5.35
C TRP A 123 -7.79 -19.12 4.57
N GLU A 124 -7.76 -19.08 3.23
CA GLU A 124 -8.82 -19.62 2.39
C GLU A 124 -8.69 -21.13 2.24
N ASP A 125 -9.80 -21.84 2.44
CA ASP A 125 -9.90 -23.26 2.10
C ASP A 125 -9.89 -23.41 0.57
N ASN A 126 -8.91 -24.13 0.03
CA ASN A 126 -8.82 -24.41 -1.40
C ASN A 126 -9.39 -25.80 -1.70
N PRO A 127 -10.20 -25.97 -2.76
CA PRO A 127 -10.65 -27.28 -3.21
C PRO A 127 -9.49 -28.25 -3.48
N GLU A 128 -9.76 -29.54 -3.29
CA GLU A 128 -8.79 -30.59 -3.60
C GLU A 128 -8.34 -30.52 -5.07
N GLY A 129 -7.03 -30.68 -5.30
CA GLY A 129 -6.44 -30.64 -6.65
C GLY A 129 -6.20 -29.25 -7.22
N TRP A 130 -6.56 -28.18 -6.49
CA TRP A 130 -6.10 -26.84 -6.85
C TRP A 130 -4.58 -26.74 -6.71
N PRO A 131 -3.90 -25.94 -7.55
CA PRO A 131 -2.50 -25.61 -7.31
C PRO A 131 -2.37 -25.08 -5.87
N GLU A 132 -1.29 -25.43 -5.18
CA GLU A 132 -1.07 -24.87 -3.85
C GLU A 132 -0.77 -23.38 -3.96
N ALA A 133 -1.34 -22.58 -3.05
CA ALA A 133 -0.78 -21.26 -2.80
C ALA A 133 0.66 -21.46 -2.33
N PRO A 134 1.56 -20.50 -2.51
CA PRO A 134 2.90 -20.63 -1.95
C PRO A 134 2.86 -20.99 -0.44
N GLN A 135 3.83 -21.79 0.04
CA GLN A 135 3.82 -22.47 1.36
C GLN A 135 4.70 -21.77 2.42
N VAL A 136 4.54 -22.04 3.73
CA VAL A 136 5.36 -21.35 4.76
C VAL A 136 6.77 -21.88 4.73
N GLY A 137 7.71 -20.95 4.71
CA GLY A 137 9.11 -21.26 4.48
C GLY A 137 9.50 -21.37 3.02
N SER A 138 8.56 -21.28 2.07
CA SER A 138 8.92 -20.96 0.68
C SER A 138 9.36 -19.48 0.63
N PRO A 139 10.30 -19.09 -0.27
CA PRO A 139 10.64 -17.68 -0.46
C PRO A 139 9.41 -16.82 -0.81
N VAL A 140 8.32 -17.48 -1.24
CA VAL A 140 6.94 -17.04 -1.08
C VAL A 140 6.22 -17.87 -0.02
N GLY A 141 5.89 -17.24 1.11
CA GLY A 141 5.45 -17.91 2.34
C GLY A 141 4.08 -18.61 2.28
N GLY A 142 3.66 -19.20 3.41
CA GLY A 142 2.42 -19.97 3.60
C GLY A 142 1.86 -19.96 5.02
N HIS A 143 1.73 -21.06 5.78
CA HIS A 143 1.26 -21.09 7.19
C HIS A 143 1.83 -20.02 8.18
N GLY A 144 1.23 -18.82 8.21
CA GLY A 144 1.71 -17.63 8.94
C GLY A 144 2.31 -16.52 8.06
N SER A 145 2.36 -16.73 6.75
CA SER A 145 2.64 -15.76 5.70
C SER A 145 1.37 -14.96 5.40
N PRO A 146 1.49 -13.63 5.32
CA PRO A 146 0.34 -12.77 5.29
C PRO A 146 -0.40 -12.87 3.96
N ILE A 147 -1.70 -12.66 4.04
CA ILE A 147 -2.52 -12.03 3.00
C ILE A 147 -1.60 -11.18 2.09
N CYS A 148 -1.67 -11.41 0.78
CA CYS A 148 -0.94 -10.65 -0.23
C CYS A 148 0.52 -11.04 -0.56
N TRP A 149 0.79 -12.35 -0.64
CA TRP A 149 2.05 -12.90 -1.18
C TRP A 149 2.48 -12.28 -2.53
N TYR A 150 1.53 -11.86 -3.36
CA TYR A 150 1.73 -11.25 -4.68
C TYR A 150 1.98 -9.73 -4.67
N TRP A 151 2.05 -9.08 -3.51
CA TRP A 151 2.36 -7.64 -3.47
C TRP A 151 3.82 -7.32 -3.80
N ARG A 152 4.71 -8.30 -3.69
CA ARG A 152 6.13 -8.15 -4.02
C ARG A 152 6.59 -9.25 -4.97
N SER A 153 7.54 -8.92 -5.83
CA SER A 153 8.25 -9.90 -6.68
C SER A 153 9.71 -9.56 -6.84
N ASP A 154 10.52 -10.56 -7.20
CA ASP A 154 11.87 -10.36 -7.74
C ASP A 154 11.82 -9.84 -9.19
N ALA A 155 13.00 -9.68 -9.79
CA ALA A 155 13.18 -9.18 -11.15
C ALA A 155 12.69 -10.15 -12.24
N ASP A 156 12.58 -11.45 -11.91
CA ASP A 156 12.08 -12.48 -12.81
C ASP A 156 10.55 -12.63 -12.72
N GLY A 157 9.91 -11.86 -11.84
CA GLY A 157 8.47 -11.87 -11.62
C GLY A 157 8.00 -12.96 -10.65
N ASN A 158 8.93 -13.67 -9.99
CA ASN A 158 8.54 -14.59 -8.93
C ASN A 158 8.11 -13.76 -7.74
N ALA A 159 6.90 -14.01 -7.24
CA ALA A 159 6.49 -13.44 -5.98
C ALA A 159 7.51 -13.88 -4.91
N ILE A 160 8.01 -12.94 -4.10
CA ILE A 160 8.90 -13.17 -2.95
C ILE A 160 8.82 -11.99 -1.99
N TRP A 161 8.92 -12.27 -0.69
CA TRP A 161 8.99 -11.22 0.36
C TRP A 161 10.41 -10.92 0.83
N GLY A 162 11.40 -11.60 0.24
CA GLY A 162 12.82 -11.44 0.57
C GLY A 162 13.38 -10.06 0.24
N PRO A 163 14.60 -9.76 0.72
CA PRO A 163 15.24 -8.45 0.57
C PRO A 163 15.54 -8.05 -0.88
N THR A 164 15.52 -9.00 -1.80
CA THR A 164 15.81 -8.84 -3.23
C THR A 164 14.58 -8.52 -4.08
N SER A 165 13.46 -8.18 -3.45
CA SER A 165 12.18 -7.94 -4.11
C SER A 165 11.80 -6.46 -4.13
N ARG A 166 10.80 -6.09 -4.95
CA ARG A 166 10.13 -4.78 -4.91
C ARG A 166 8.61 -4.97 -4.85
N PRO A 167 7.83 -3.99 -4.34
CA PRO A 167 6.40 -3.97 -4.57
C PRO A 167 6.10 -4.04 -6.07
N VAL A 168 5.18 -4.92 -6.49
CA VAL A 168 4.93 -5.25 -7.91
C VAL A 168 4.71 -4.01 -8.80
N PRO A 169 3.96 -2.98 -8.38
CA PRO A 169 3.79 -1.77 -9.20
C PRO A 169 5.09 -1.03 -9.53
N GLN A 170 6.14 -1.17 -8.71
CA GLN A 170 7.42 -0.50 -8.95
C GLN A 170 8.11 -1.02 -10.22
N TRP A 171 7.88 -2.28 -10.60
CA TRP A 171 8.48 -2.85 -11.81
C TRP A 171 7.98 -2.18 -13.09
N THR A 172 6.83 -1.50 -13.06
CA THR A 172 6.33 -0.75 -14.21
C THR A 172 6.91 0.66 -14.31
N ARG A 173 7.79 1.06 -13.37
CA ARG A 173 8.34 2.42 -13.30
C ARG A 173 9.68 2.51 -14.04
N PRO A 174 9.94 3.61 -14.75
CA PRO A 174 11.25 3.85 -15.35
C PRO A 174 12.37 3.78 -14.30
N GLY A 175 13.47 3.11 -14.63
CA GLY A 175 14.63 2.97 -13.74
C GLY A 175 14.50 1.87 -12.66
N ALA A 176 13.39 1.11 -12.64
CA ALA A 176 13.28 -0.07 -11.79
C ALA A 176 14.29 -1.14 -12.21
N THR A 177 15.12 -1.58 -11.27
CA THR A 177 16.21 -2.54 -11.47
C THR A 177 16.20 -3.58 -10.34
N PRO A 178 16.85 -4.76 -10.51
CA PRO A 178 17.06 -5.70 -9.41
C PRO A 178 17.65 -5.01 -8.17
N VAL A 179 17.30 -5.50 -6.98
CA VAL A 179 17.78 -4.98 -5.69
C VAL A 179 18.34 -6.10 -4.85
N GLU A 180 19.21 -5.74 -3.91
CA GLU A 180 19.81 -6.69 -2.97
C GLU A 180 19.27 -6.49 -1.54
N THR A 181 18.61 -5.37 -1.27
CA THR A 181 18.13 -5.01 0.07
C THR A 181 16.88 -4.12 0.04
N LEU A 182 16.07 -4.23 1.09
CA LEU A 182 14.98 -3.28 1.39
C LEU A 182 15.51 -1.97 1.98
N GLY A 183 16.73 -1.94 2.52
CA GLY A 183 17.29 -0.75 3.19
C GLY A 183 16.47 -0.26 4.39
N ARG A 184 15.68 -1.14 5.02
CA ARG A 184 14.90 -0.83 6.23
C ARG A 184 15.76 -1.07 7.47
N HIS A 185 15.87 -0.06 8.33
CA HIS A 185 16.54 -0.17 9.62
C HIS A 185 15.61 0.36 10.72
N GLY A 186 15.04 -0.51 11.57
CA GLY A 186 14.20 -0.11 12.72
C GLY A 186 12.67 -0.18 12.52
N HIS A 187 11.93 0.32 13.52
CA HIS A 187 10.46 0.33 13.54
C HIS A 187 9.88 1.40 12.60
N HIS A 188 8.69 1.15 12.05
CA HIS A 188 7.91 2.10 11.26
C HIS A 188 7.49 3.31 12.11
N HIS A 189 7.44 4.50 11.51
CA HIS A 189 6.97 5.74 12.14
C HIS A 189 5.63 6.20 11.55
#